data_AF-A0A7E4USC1-F1
#
_entry.id   AF-A0A7E4USC1-F1
#
_cell.length_a   1.000
_cell.length_b   1.000
_cell.length_c   1.000
_cell.angle_alpha   90.00
_cell.angle_beta   90.00
_cell.angle_gamma   90.00
#
_symmetry.space_group_name_H-M   'P 1'
#
loop_
_entity.id
_entity.type
_entity.pdbx_description
1 polymer ?
#
loop_
_entity_poly.entity_id
_entity_poly.type
_entity_poly.pdbx_seq_one_letter_code
_entity_poly.pdbx_strand_id
1 'polypeptide(L)'
;MSMALLRNMMIKALFLLSLLVVVSGKVGQAKSNTAKLRQAKSVLSGAKNFVQAVHALSKIPSLISGNKREFKLINHCGYKIWPGWWAENGIPNGGGTTLNAGASKTIRVPNNWSTGRICARTGCDGKFNCETGGCGNSERCDGKTGETGVTLAGFNLKKIDGNDFYHVSLIDGFNVQIRIKPFGGNGYCQEIGRCSENLLHSCPNGLKVYRNGRTVKCESACTKTGNPAFCCTGYHNRPETCPPSNFSRFFKDRCHDSYSHFYED
;
A
#
# COMPACT_ATOMS: atom_id res chain seq x y z
N MET A 1 -7.10 28.89 28.22
CA MET A 1 -6.52 28.27 27.02
C MET A 1 -7.48 28.50 25.85
N SER A 2 -7.11 29.29 24.84
CA SER A 2 -8.03 29.73 23.77
C SER A 2 -8.51 28.55 22.89
N MET A 3 -9.78 28.56 22.48
CA MET A 3 -10.36 27.63 21.50
C MET A 3 -9.56 27.56 20.19
N ALA A 4 -8.87 28.64 19.80
CA ALA A 4 -7.99 28.67 18.64
C ALA A 4 -6.75 27.77 18.84
N LEU A 5 -6.18 27.74 20.05
CA LEU A 5 -5.06 26.86 20.38
C LEU A 5 -5.50 25.38 20.40
N LEU A 6 -6.70 25.10 20.93
CA LEU A 6 -7.31 23.76 20.92
C LEU A 6 -7.63 23.28 19.50
N ARG A 7 -8.20 24.12 18.63
CA ARG A 7 -8.38 23.79 17.20
C ARG A 7 -7.05 23.53 16.51
N ASN A 8 -6.03 24.37 16.73
CA ASN A 8 -4.72 24.22 16.09
C ASN A 8 -3.97 22.97 16.61
N MET A 9 -4.13 22.62 17.89
CA MET A 9 -3.62 21.36 18.47
C MET A 9 -4.39 20.14 17.98
N MET A 10 -5.72 20.20 17.87
CA MET A 10 -6.53 19.11 17.30
C MET A 10 -6.22 18.89 15.82
N ILE A 11 -6.04 19.96 15.05
CA ILE A 11 -5.61 19.89 13.64
C ILE A 11 -4.23 19.24 13.54
N LYS A 12 -3.26 19.64 14.37
CA LYS A 12 -1.93 18.98 14.44
C LYS A 12 -1.98 17.53 14.92
N ALA A 13 -2.88 17.18 15.84
CA ALA A 13 -3.06 15.81 16.34
C ALA A 13 -3.75 14.89 15.32
N LEU A 14 -4.68 15.41 14.51
CA LEU A 14 -5.31 14.68 13.42
C LEU A 14 -4.28 14.25 12.35
N PHE A 15 -3.27 15.08 12.09
CA PHE A 15 -2.23 14.79 11.09
C PHE A 15 -1.25 13.67 11.49
N LEU A 16 -1.31 13.20 12.74
CA LEU A 16 -0.46 12.14 13.26
C LEU A 16 -1.11 10.75 13.14
N LEU A 17 -2.43 10.59 13.02
CA LEU A 17 -3.03 9.24 13.00
C LEU A 17 -3.02 8.58 11.61
N SER A 18 -1.82 8.32 11.08
CA SER A 18 -1.66 7.72 9.75
C SER A 18 -0.51 6.71 9.68
N LEU A 19 -0.62 5.75 8.75
CA LEU A 19 0.55 5.08 8.19
C LEU A 19 1.14 5.96 7.09
N LEU A 20 2.40 6.38 7.24
CA LEU A 20 3.14 7.07 6.19
C LEU A 20 4.04 6.07 5.45
N VAL A 21 3.88 5.99 4.14
CA VAL A 21 4.71 5.20 3.23
C VAL A 21 5.66 6.14 2.50
N VAL A 22 6.94 6.10 2.84
CA VAL A 22 7.98 6.86 2.13
C VAL A 22 8.62 5.97 1.07
N VAL A 23 8.58 6.40 -0.19
CA VAL A 23 9.05 5.60 -1.34
C VAL A 23 10.29 6.24 -1.95
N SER A 24 11.39 5.50 -2.00
CA SER A 24 12.64 6.00 -2.58
C SER A 24 12.67 5.84 -4.11
N GLY A 25 12.73 6.95 -4.83
CA GLY A 25 12.99 7.02 -6.26
C GLY A 25 14.46 7.31 -6.54
N LYS A 26 15.26 6.27 -6.84
CA LYS A 26 16.64 6.49 -7.29
C LYS A 26 16.72 6.87 -8.78
N VAL A 27 17.39 7.99 -9.04
CA VAL A 27 18.18 8.27 -10.25
C VAL A 27 19.57 7.61 -10.06
N GLY A 28 20.11 6.94 -11.08
CA GLY A 28 21.55 6.66 -11.19
C GLY A 28 22.03 5.21 -11.00
N GLN A 29 22.44 4.62 -12.14
CA GLN A 29 23.45 3.57 -12.39
C GLN A 29 23.31 2.19 -11.71
N ALA A 30 22.91 1.21 -12.52
CA ALA A 30 23.45 -0.13 -12.40
C ALA A 30 24.98 -0.06 -12.60
N LYS A 31 25.76 -0.06 -11.52
CA LYS A 31 27.17 -0.44 -11.63
C LYS A 31 27.18 -1.92 -12.00
N SER A 32 27.53 -2.21 -13.27
CA SER A 32 27.99 -3.54 -13.68
C SER A 32 29.00 -4.01 -12.64
N ASN A 33 28.62 -5.00 -11.86
CA ASN A 33 29.43 -5.44 -10.73
C ASN A 33 30.51 -6.37 -11.32
N THR A 34 31.66 -5.81 -11.66
CA THR A 34 32.77 -6.46 -12.39
C THR A 34 33.25 -7.74 -11.71
N ALA A 35 33.06 -7.87 -10.39
CA ALA A 35 33.32 -9.10 -9.63
C ALA A 35 32.37 -10.27 -10.01
N LYS A 36 31.11 -9.97 -10.36
CA LYS A 36 30.10 -10.97 -10.72
C LYS A 36 30.28 -11.51 -12.14
N LEU A 37 30.70 -10.66 -13.07
CA LEU A 37 31.14 -11.07 -14.41
C LEU A 37 32.38 -11.98 -14.34
N ARG A 38 33.30 -11.74 -13.39
CA ARG A 38 34.45 -12.61 -13.15
C ARG A 38 34.03 -13.97 -12.59
N GLN A 39 33.05 -14.03 -11.68
CA GLN A 39 32.55 -15.28 -11.11
C GLN A 39 31.76 -16.11 -12.14
N ALA A 40 30.90 -15.49 -12.94
CA ALA A 40 30.21 -16.19 -14.04
C ALA A 40 31.21 -16.71 -15.10
N LYS A 41 32.25 -15.93 -15.42
CA LYS A 41 33.35 -16.37 -16.30
C LYS A 41 34.16 -17.53 -15.72
N SER A 42 34.44 -17.55 -14.41
CA SER A 42 35.21 -18.64 -13.79
C SER A 42 34.42 -19.95 -13.67
N VAL A 43 33.09 -19.88 -13.54
CA VAL A 43 32.21 -21.06 -13.53
C VAL A 43 32.09 -21.64 -14.95
N LEU A 44 31.99 -20.77 -15.96
CA LEU A 44 31.91 -21.19 -17.37
C LEU A 44 33.23 -21.76 -17.90
N SER A 45 34.39 -21.29 -17.41
CA SER A 45 35.69 -21.82 -17.83
C SER A 45 35.94 -23.28 -17.43
N GLY A 46 35.13 -23.84 -16.52
CA GLY A 46 35.21 -25.25 -16.10
C GLY A 46 34.26 -26.19 -16.83
N ALA A 47 33.34 -25.69 -17.66
CA ALA A 47 32.36 -26.52 -18.36
C ALA A 47 32.92 -27.09 -19.66
N LYS A 48 32.88 -28.41 -19.83
CA LYS A 48 33.43 -29.09 -21.03
C LYS A 48 32.44 -29.21 -22.19
N ASN A 49 31.15 -28.99 -21.92
CA ASN A 49 30.09 -29.01 -22.91
C ASN A 49 28.90 -28.15 -22.47
N PHE A 50 28.01 -27.88 -23.42
CA PHE A 50 26.87 -26.97 -23.24
C PHE A 50 25.94 -27.41 -22.09
N VAL A 51 25.71 -28.72 -21.95
CA VAL A 51 24.86 -29.28 -20.88
C VAL A 51 25.45 -29.03 -19.50
N GLN A 52 26.78 -29.21 -19.33
CA GLN A 52 27.46 -28.85 -18.07
C GLN A 52 27.41 -27.36 -17.79
N ALA A 53 27.55 -26.50 -18.81
CA ALA A 53 27.48 -25.06 -18.65
C ALA A 53 26.09 -24.61 -18.15
N VAL A 54 25.02 -25.16 -18.72
CA VAL A 54 23.63 -24.87 -18.31
C VAL A 54 23.36 -25.35 -16.88
N HIS A 55 23.83 -26.55 -16.52
CA HIS A 55 23.65 -27.10 -15.17
C HIS A 55 24.53 -26.39 -14.11
N ALA A 56 25.67 -25.82 -14.49
CA ALA A 56 26.49 -25.01 -13.60
C ALA A 56 25.87 -23.62 -13.39
N LEU A 57 25.28 -23.03 -14.43
CA LEU A 57 24.56 -21.76 -14.36
C LEU A 57 23.28 -21.86 -13.51
N SER A 58 22.58 -23.01 -13.53
CA SER A 58 21.38 -23.24 -12.71
C SER A 58 21.65 -23.37 -11.21
N LYS A 59 22.90 -23.64 -10.82
CA LYS A 59 23.36 -23.68 -9.42
C LYS A 59 23.79 -22.31 -8.88
N ILE A 60 23.86 -21.29 -9.74
CA ILE A 60 24.04 -19.90 -9.30
C ILE A 60 22.69 -19.44 -8.73
N PRO A 61 22.60 -19.00 -7.46
CA PRO A 61 21.38 -18.38 -6.94
C PRO A 61 20.98 -17.27 -7.90
N SER A 62 19.71 -17.20 -8.34
CA SER A 62 19.28 -16.22 -9.36
C SER A 62 19.81 -14.83 -9.02
N LEU A 63 20.82 -14.37 -9.76
CA LEU A 63 21.49 -13.09 -9.54
C LEU A 63 20.67 -11.95 -10.15
N ILE A 64 19.36 -11.94 -9.91
CA ILE A 64 18.58 -10.70 -9.99
C ILE A 64 18.82 -9.96 -8.67
N SER A 65 20.06 -9.49 -8.49
CA SER A 65 20.28 -8.26 -7.72
C SER A 65 19.80 -7.09 -8.59
N GLY A 66 18.53 -7.13 -8.98
CA GLY A 66 17.86 -5.95 -9.48
C GLY A 66 17.93 -4.93 -8.36
N ASN A 67 18.32 -3.70 -8.67
CA ASN A 67 18.17 -2.59 -7.73
C ASN A 67 16.76 -2.71 -7.12
N LYS A 68 16.64 -2.76 -5.79
CA LYS A 68 15.35 -2.82 -5.11
C LYS A 68 14.94 -1.41 -4.74
N ARG A 69 13.64 -1.08 -4.86
CA ARG A 69 13.10 0.18 -4.32
C ARG A 69 12.92 0.03 -2.83
N GLU A 70 13.26 1.07 -2.08
CA GLU A 70 13.07 1.11 -0.63
C GLU A 70 11.77 1.81 -0.28
N PHE A 71 10.95 1.13 0.52
CA PHE A 71 9.71 1.65 1.08
C PHE A 71 9.87 1.68 2.59
N LYS A 72 9.85 2.87 3.19
CA LYS A 72 9.86 3.03 4.64
C LYS A 72 8.43 3.25 5.12
N LEU A 73 7.91 2.25 5.83
CA LEU A 73 6.62 2.26 6.49
C LEU A 73 6.79 2.88 7.87
N ILE A 74 6.06 3.94 8.18
CA ILE A 74 6.15 4.67 9.45
C ILE A 74 4.77 4.76 10.07
N ASN A 75 4.62 4.21 11.28
CA ASN A 75 3.38 4.31 12.02
C ASN A 75 3.36 5.62 12.82
N HIS A 76 2.62 6.62 12.36
CA HIS A 76 2.38 7.83 13.14
C HIS A 76 1.17 7.69 14.07
N CYS A 77 0.34 6.64 13.92
CA CYS A 77 -0.79 6.41 14.80
C CYS A 77 -0.35 6.29 16.27
N GLY A 78 -1.20 6.77 17.18
CA GLY A 78 -1.03 6.61 18.63
C GLY A 78 -1.26 5.19 19.14
N TYR A 79 -1.38 4.21 18.25
CA TYR A 79 -1.65 2.81 18.55
C TYR A 79 -0.87 1.88 17.61
N LYS A 80 -0.72 0.62 18.02
CA LYS A 80 -0.06 -0.43 17.23
C LYS A 80 -0.89 -0.76 15.98
N ILE A 81 -0.21 -0.86 14.84
CA ILE A 81 -0.79 -1.33 13.58
C ILE A 81 0.03 -2.50 13.05
N TRP A 82 -0.56 -3.26 12.13
CA TRP A 82 0.13 -4.35 11.45
C TRP A 82 0.03 -4.15 9.94
N PRO A 83 0.95 -3.40 9.32
CA PRO A 83 0.94 -3.22 7.88
C PRO A 83 0.97 -4.56 7.16
N GLY A 84 0.18 -4.68 6.10
CA GLY A 84 0.14 -5.82 5.19
C GLY A 84 0.40 -5.36 3.77
N TRP A 85 1.04 -6.19 2.95
CA TRP A 85 1.26 -5.87 1.54
C TRP A 85 1.23 -7.11 0.65
N TRP A 86 0.84 -6.86 -0.59
CA TRP A 86 0.72 -7.85 -1.64
C TRP A 86 1.16 -7.26 -2.99
N ALA A 87 1.68 -8.09 -3.88
CA ALA A 87 1.92 -7.73 -5.27
C ALA A 87 2.08 -8.99 -6.13
N GLU A 88 1.86 -8.85 -7.43
CA GLU A 88 1.99 -9.94 -8.40
C GLU A 88 3.43 -10.46 -8.50
N ASN A 89 4.42 -9.56 -8.46
CA ASN A 89 5.81 -9.89 -8.78
C ASN A 89 6.78 -9.74 -7.61
N GLY A 90 6.30 -9.89 -6.37
CA GLY A 90 7.17 -10.05 -5.21
C GLY A 90 6.56 -9.58 -3.90
N ILE A 91 6.64 -10.43 -2.88
CA ILE A 91 6.08 -10.18 -1.54
C ILE A 91 7.22 -10.26 -0.52
N PRO A 92 8.05 -9.21 -0.38
CA PRO A 92 9.19 -9.26 0.52
C PRO A 92 8.73 -9.47 1.97
N ASN A 93 9.54 -10.17 2.77
CA ASN A 93 9.27 -10.48 4.18
C ASN A 93 7.91 -11.14 4.46
N GLY A 94 7.29 -11.81 3.48
CA GLY A 94 6.00 -12.49 3.66
C GLY A 94 4.78 -11.57 3.72
N GLY A 95 4.90 -10.28 3.34
CA GLY A 95 3.71 -9.47 3.11
C GLY A 95 3.07 -8.89 4.37
N GLY A 96 3.77 -8.84 5.50
CA GLY A 96 3.25 -8.20 6.69
C GLY A 96 4.28 -8.02 7.79
N THR A 97 4.01 -7.09 8.70
CA THR A 97 4.81 -6.85 9.90
C THR A 97 3.98 -6.16 10.99
N THR A 98 4.53 -6.02 12.21
CA THR A 98 3.97 -5.17 13.26
C THR A 98 4.74 -3.85 13.40
N LEU A 99 4.03 -2.76 13.69
CA LEU A 99 4.60 -1.46 14.02
C LEU A 99 3.92 -0.89 15.27
N ASN A 100 4.69 -0.72 16.35
CA ASN A 100 4.28 0.10 17.49
C ASN A 100 4.09 1.56 17.07
N ALA A 101 3.42 2.36 17.91
CA ALA A 101 3.30 3.81 17.69
C ALA A 101 4.70 4.44 17.54
N GLY A 102 4.89 5.27 16.51
CA GLY A 102 6.16 5.93 16.18
C GLY A 102 7.21 5.01 15.53
N ALA A 103 6.99 3.70 15.46
CA ALA A 103 7.95 2.76 14.89
C ALA A 103 7.95 2.83 13.35
N SER A 104 9.06 2.37 12.75
CA SER A 104 9.17 2.25 11.29
C SER A 104 9.86 0.96 10.85
N LYS A 105 9.55 0.53 9.63
CA LYS A 105 10.18 -0.61 8.96
C LYS A 105 10.47 -0.26 7.52
N THR A 106 11.68 -0.58 7.06
CA THR A 106 12.02 -0.50 5.63
C THR A 106 11.83 -1.86 4.98
N ILE A 107 11.11 -1.89 3.87
CA ILE A 107 10.97 -3.05 2.99
C ILE A 107 11.61 -2.74 1.64
N ARG A 108 12.11 -3.79 0.97
CA ARG A 108 12.78 -3.69 -0.34
C ARG A 108 11.98 -4.47 -1.36
N VAL A 109 11.33 -3.75 -2.28
CA VAL A 109 10.46 -4.32 -3.32
C VAL A 109 11.20 -4.36 -4.66
N PRO A 110 10.76 -5.19 -5.63
CA PRO A 110 11.22 -5.11 -7.01
C PRO A 110 11.16 -3.69 -7.58
N ASN A 111 12.09 -3.33 -8.46
CA ASN A 111 12.10 -2.01 -9.11
C ASN A 111 10.87 -1.76 -10.00
N ASN A 112 10.29 -2.83 -10.54
CA ASN A 112 9.11 -2.86 -11.39
C ASN A 112 7.91 -3.46 -10.62
N TRP A 113 7.80 -3.17 -9.32
CA TRP A 113 6.74 -3.73 -8.47
C TRP A 113 5.36 -3.43 -9.08
N SER A 114 4.65 -4.49 -9.48
CA SER A 114 3.41 -4.43 -10.26
C SER A 114 2.22 -4.80 -9.39
N THR A 115 1.15 -4.02 -9.48
CA THR A 115 -0.07 -4.20 -8.68
C THR A 115 0.24 -4.28 -7.18
N GLY A 116 1.22 -3.49 -6.73
CA GLY A 116 1.64 -3.44 -5.34
C GLY A 116 0.58 -2.76 -4.48
N ARG A 117 0.19 -3.39 -3.38
CA ARG A 117 -0.81 -2.89 -2.44
C ARG A 117 -0.24 -2.92 -1.03
N ILE A 118 -0.44 -1.84 -0.28
CA ILE A 118 -0.11 -1.75 1.14
C ILE A 118 -1.35 -1.28 1.90
N CYS A 119 -1.70 -1.97 2.97
CA CYS A 119 -2.77 -1.59 3.89
C CYS A 119 -2.27 -1.62 5.34
N ALA A 120 -3.09 -1.14 6.27
CA ALA A 120 -2.82 -1.24 7.71
C ALA A 120 -3.92 -2.05 8.39
N ARG A 121 -3.55 -3.09 9.14
CA ARG A 121 -4.48 -3.85 9.99
C ARG A 121 -4.52 -3.25 11.39
N THR A 122 -5.66 -3.35 12.07
CA THR A 122 -5.85 -2.79 13.41
C THR A 122 -6.49 -3.78 14.37
N GLY A 123 -6.19 -3.65 15.67
CA GLY A 123 -6.85 -4.44 16.71
C GLY A 123 -6.57 -5.94 16.61
N CYS A 124 -5.38 -6.33 16.14
CA CYS A 124 -5.00 -7.74 16.04
C CYS A 124 -4.63 -8.32 17.42
N ASP A 125 -5.16 -9.49 17.75
CA ASP A 125 -4.80 -10.26 18.93
C ASP A 125 -3.55 -11.14 18.71
N GLY A 126 -3.16 -11.95 19.70
CA GLY A 126 -2.02 -12.86 19.60
C GLY A 126 -2.19 -14.00 18.58
N LYS A 127 -3.39 -14.19 18.03
CA LYS A 127 -3.70 -15.15 16.96
C LYS A 127 -3.90 -14.44 15.60
N PHE A 128 -3.65 -13.13 15.54
CA PHE A 128 -3.88 -12.26 14.38
C PHE A 128 -5.34 -12.21 13.91
N ASN A 129 -6.29 -12.42 14.82
CA ASN A 129 -7.67 -11.99 14.59
C ASN A 129 -7.69 -10.45 14.70
N CYS A 130 -7.85 -9.77 13.58
CA CYS A 130 -7.83 -8.31 13.52
C CYS A 130 -9.25 -7.73 13.44
N GLU A 131 -9.48 -6.57 14.06
CA GLU A 131 -10.75 -5.85 13.91
C GLU A 131 -10.94 -5.31 12.49
N THR A 132 -9.85 -4.99 11.79
CA THR A 132 -9.88 -4.56 10.38
C THR A 132 -8.67 -5.08 9.59
N GLY A 133 -8.91 -5.36 8.30
CA GLY A 133 -7.86 -5.69 7.32
C GLY A 133 -7.21 -7.06 7.50
N GLY A 134 -7.81 -7.95 8.29
CA GLY A 134 -7.24 -9.27 8.58
C GLY A 134 -6.85 -10.00 7.29
N CYS A 135 -5.73 -10.72 7.31
CA CYS A 135 -5.27 -11.53 6.17
C CYS A 135 -5.09 -13.01 6.56
N GLY A 136 -5.87 -13.44 7.55
CA GLY A 136 -5.74 -14.73 8.24
C GLY A 136 -4.89 -14.63 9.51
N ASN A 137 -4.55 -15.79 10.06
CA ASN A 137 -4.04 -15.94 11.44
C ASN A 137 -2.52 -15.81 11.53
N SER A 138 -1.92 -14.85 10.82
CA SER A 138 -0.47 -14.63 10.78
C SER A 138 -0.09 -13.16 10.67
N GLU A 139 1.07 -12.79 11.21
CA GLU A 139 1.66 -11.47 10.97
C GLU A 139 1.98 -11.29 9.49
N ARG A 140 2.46 -12.35 8.84
CA ARG A 140 2.78 -12.36 7.42
C ARG A 140 1.53 -12.76 6.65
N CYS A 141 1.09 -11.94 5.71
CA CYS A 141 -0.08 -12.24 4.90
C CYS A 141 0.19 -13.32 3.85
N ASP A 142 1.47 -13.64 3.57
CA ASP A 142 1.93 -14.77 2.75
C ASP A 142 1.16 -14.91 1.43
N GLY A 143 0.95 -13.78 0.74
CA GLY A 143 0.27 -13.75 -0.56
C GLY A 143 -1.24 -13.53 -0.51
N LYS A 144 -1.83 -13.35 0.67
CA LYS A 144 -3.22 -12.92 0.81
C LYS A 144 -3.33 -11.40 0.77
N THR A 145 -4.36 -10.89 0.11
CA THR A 145 -4.62 -9.43 -0.03
C THR A 145 -5.19 -8.80 1.24
N GLY A 146 -5.79 -9.61 2.12
CA GLY A 146 -6.53 -9.16 3.30
C GLY A 146 -7.98 -8.82 3.02
N GLU A 147 -8.73 -8.57 4.10
CA GLU A 147 -10.13 -8.13 4.08
C GLU A 147 -10.31 -6.73 3.49
N THR A 148 -11.43 -6.52 2.80
CA THR A 148 -11.86 -5.21 2.27
C THR A 148 -12.44 -4.32 3.38
N GLY A 149 -12.79 -3.08 3.06
CA GLY A 149 -13.20 -2.10 4.08
C GLY A 149 -12.04 -1.27 4.62
N VAL A 150 -10.90 -1.23 3.91
CA VAL A 150 -9.65 -0.63 4.39
C VAL A 150 -9.06 0.31 3.36
N THR A 151 -8.31 1.30 3.85
CA THR A 151 -7.56 2.21 2.99
C THR A 151 -6.41 1.46 2.33
N LEU A 152 -6.21 1.66 1.02
CA LEU A 152 -5.13 1.03 0.27
C LEU A 152 -4.15 2.08 -0.29
N ALA A 153 -2.86 1.80 -0.18
CA ALA A 153 -1.82 2.46 -0.97
C ALA A 153 -1.40 1.54 -2.12
N GLY A 154 -1.65 1.99 -3.35
CA GLY A 154 -1.37 1.25 -4.58
C GLY A 154 -0.11 1.74 -5.29
N PHE A 155 0.59 0.82 -5.96
CA PHE A 155 1.85 1.08 -6.65
C PHE A 155 1.96 0.27 -7.95
N ASN A 156 2.36 0.95 -9.04
CA ASN A 156 2.79 0.35 -10.30
C ASN A 156 4.10 1.02 -10.73
N LEU A 157 5.23 0.38 -10.42
CA LEU A 157 6.55 0.98 -10.62
C LEU A 157 7.10 0.63 -12.01
N LYS A 158 7.76 1.60 -12.66
CA LYS A 158 8.32 1.48 -14.00
C LYS A 158 7.35 0.90 -15.04
N LYS A 159 6.09 1.32 -15.02
CA LYS A 159 5.03 0.68 -15.83
C LYS A 159 4.88 1.30 -17.22
N ILE A 160 4.62 2.61 -17.30
CA ILE A 160 4.41 3.34 -18.55
C ILE A 160 5.60 4.29 -18.73
N ASP A 161 6.34 4.16 -19.82
CA ASP A 161 7.56 4.95 -20.12
C ASP A 161 8.61 4.96 -19.00
N GLY A 162 8.63 3.89 -18.19
CA GLY A 162 9.51 3.79 -17.03
C GLY A 162 9.10 4.64 -15.83
N ASN A 163 7.92 5.28 -15.86
CA ASN A 163 7.37 6.05 -14.75
C ASN A 163 6.80 5.16 -13.64
N ASP A 164 6.87 5.68 -12.42
CA ASP A 164 6.23 5.09 -11.25
C ASP A 164 4.86 5.75 -11.03
N PHE A 165 3.83 4.92 -10.84
CA PHE A 165 2.49 5.37 -10.49
C PHE A 165 2.17 4.90 -9.08
N TYR A 166 1.59 5.78 -8.29
CA TYR A 166 1.15 5.49 -6.94
C TYR A 166 -0.15 6.23 -6.65
N HIS A 167 -0.98 5.64 -5.80
CA HIS A 167 -2.26 6.23 -5.43
C HIS A 167 -2.66 5.78 -4.02
N VAL A 168 -3.52 6.56 -3.36
CA VAL A 168 -4.28 6.10 -2.19
C VAL A 168 -5.72 5.89 -2.63
N SER A 169 -6.30 4.77 -2.25
CA SER A 169 -7.66 4.38 -2.62
C SER A 169 -8.52 4.13 -1.39
N LEU A 170 -9.71 4.72 -1.43
CA LEU A 170 -10.83 4.60 -0.50
C LEU A 170 -12.01 3.88 -1.17
N ILE A 171 -11.81 3.33 -2.37
CA ILE A 171 -12.81 2.54 -3.10
C ILE A 171 -13.27 1.34 -2.28
N ASP A 172 -12.36 0.72 -1.52
CA ASP A 172 -12.69 -0.37 -0.61
C ASP A 172 -13.12 0.12 0.78
N GLY A 173 -13.06 1.42 1.05
CA GLY A 173 -13.38 2.04 2.34
C GLY A 173 -12.17 2.60 3.09
N PHE A 174 -12.35 2.85 4.38
CA PHE A 174 -11.39 3.51 5.25
C PHE A 174 -11.35 2.85 6.63
N ASN A 175 -10.15 2.59 7.14
CA ASN A 175 -9.92 2.17 8.53
C ASN A 175 -8.84 3.02 9.20
N VAL A 176 -7.73 3.24 8.48
CA VAL A 176 -6.59 4.06 8.89
C VAL A 176 -6.21 4.97 7.73
N GLN A 177 -5.87 6.22 8.01
CA GLN A 177 -5.34 7.09 6.95
C GLN A 177 -3.97 6.59 6.50
N ILE A 178 -3.76 6.47 5.19
CA ILE A 178 -2.45 6.16 4.61
C ILE A 178 -2.01 7.35 3.78
N ARG A 179 -0.77 7.82 3.99
CA ARG A 179 -0.12 8.82 3.13
C ARG A 179 1.03 8.19 2.36
N ILE A 180 1.23 8.60 1.13
CA ILE A 180 2.38 8.22 0.32
C ILE A 180 3.23 9.46 0.08
N LYS A 181 4.51 9.40 0.46
CA LYS A 181 5.47 10.46 0.22
C LYS A 181 6.63 9.93 -0.62
N PRO A 182 6.73 10.31 -1.89
CA PRO A 182 7.93 10.03 -2.68
C PRO A 182 9.14 10.77 -2.09
N PHE A 183 10.31 10.15 -2.18
CA PHE A 183 11.60 10.72 -1.81
C PHE A 183 12.58 10.54 -2.98
N GLY A 184 13.05 11.65 -3.53
CA GLY A 184 13.78 11.67 -4.81
C GLY A 184 12.83 11.53 -6.02
N GLY A 185 13.39 11.13 -7.17
CA GLY A 185 12.65 11.12 -8.44
C GLY A 185 12.59 12.49 -9.12
N ASN A 186 12.16 12.50 -10.38
CA ASN A 186 11.94 13.70 -11.19
C ASN A 186 10.47 13.69 -11.67
N GLY A 187 9.90 14.87 -11.94
CA GLY A 187 8.51 15.02 -12.41
C GLY A 187 7.53 15.35 -11.28
N TYR A 188 6.25 14.98 -11.46
CA TYR A 188 5.18 15.23 -10.47
C TYR A 188 5.25 14.19 -9.34
N CYS A 189 6.03 14.49 -8.30
CA CYS A 189 6.21 13.63 -7.13
C CYS A 189 5.57 14.25 -5.87
N GLN A 190 4.23 14.29 -5.83
CA GLN A 190 3.49 14.86 -4.71
C GLN A 190 3.25 13.85 -3.58
N GLU A 191 3.24 14.34 -2.33
CA GLU A 191 2.69 13.58 -1.20
C GLU A 191 1.16 13.54 -1.34
N ILE A 192 0.56 12.35 -1.24
CA ILE A 192 -0.89 12.14 -1.38
C ILE A 192 -1.45 11.32 -0.20
N GLY A 193 -2.78 11.18 -0.13
CA GLY A 193 -3.50 10.44 0.90
C GLY A 193 -3.90 11.29 2.10
N ARG A 194 -3.90 12.61 1.96
CA ARG A 194 -4.28 13.51 3.05
C ARG A 194 -5.79 13.66 3.11
N CYS A 195 -6.36 13.22 4.22
CA CYS A 195 -7.72 13.55 4.61
C CYS A 195 -7.74 14.80 5.50
N SER A 196 -8.78 15.62 5.32
CA SER A 196 -9.07 16.79 6.16
C SER A 196 -9.56 16.40 7.56
N GLU A 197 -10.07 15.17 7.72
CA GLU A 197 -10.49 14.61 9.00
C GLU A 197 -10.33 13.09 9.10
N ASN A 198 -10.51 12.54 10.31
CA ASN A 198 -10.62 11.10 10.52
C ASN A 198 -12.02 10.61 10.11
N LEU A 199 -12.10 9.88 9.00
CA LEU A 199 -13.37 9.43 8.44
C LEU A 199 -14.15 8.45 9.33
N LEU A 200 -13.53 7.84 10.35
CA LEU A 200 -14.25 6.99 11.30
C LEU A 200 -15.26 7.78 12.15
N HIS A 201 -15.02 9.08 12.36
CA HIS A 201 -15.91 9.94 13.15
C HIS A 201 -17.13 10.40 12.34
N SER A 202 -16.89 10.80 11.09
CA SER A 202 -17.91 11.35 10.19
C SER A 202 -18.53 10.33 9.25
N CYS A 203 -18.11 9.06 9.33
CA CYS A 203 -18.64 7.97 8.50
C CYS A 203 -20.17 7.98 8.47
N PRO A 204 -20.84 7.86 7.31
CA PRO A 204 -22.29 7.72 7.25
C PRO A 204 -22.77 6.47 7.98
N ASN A 205 -23.90 6.53 8.69
CA ASN A 205 -24.38 5.41 9.52
C ASN A 205 -24.54 4.09 8.75
N GLY A 206 -24.97 4.13 7.48
CA GLY A 206 -25.09 2.94 6.64
C GLY A 206 -23.76 2.27 6.27
N LEU A 207 -22.62 2.96 6.47
CA LEU A 207 -21.28 2.50 6.11
C LEU A 207 -20.41 2.17 7.34
N LYS A 208 -20.86 2.50 8.56
CA LYS A 208 -20.10 2.23 9.79
C LYS A 208 -20.03 0.74 10.07
N VAL A 209 -18.86 0.30 10.51
CA VAL A 209 -18.69 -0.98 11.22
C VAL A 209 -18.28 -0.69 12.66
N TYR A 210 -19.12 -1.13 13.58
CA TYR A 210 -18.97 -0.89 15.00
C TYR A 210 -18.44 -2.14 15.72
N ARG A 211 -17.46 -1.95 16.60
CA ARG A 211 -16.93 -2.97 17.52
C ARG A 211 -16.57 -2.31 18.83
N ASN A 212 -16.85 -2.96 19.96
CA ASN A 212 -16.37 -2.54 21.28
C ASN A 212 -16.64 -1.06 21.60
N GLY A 213 -17.82 -0.54 21.24
CA GLY A 213 -18.17 0.86 21.54
C GLY A 213 -17.55 1.92 20.63
N ARG A 214 -16.96 1.54 19.49
CA ARG A 214 -16.40 2.50 18.52
C ARG A 214 -16.54 2.04 17.06
N THR A 215 -16.51 3.00 16.14
CA THR A 215 -16.37 2.72 14.69
C THR A 215 -14.95 2.27 14.41
N VAL A 216 -14.78 1.06 13.86
CA VAL A 216 -13.44 0.50 13.54
C VAL A 216 -13.07 0.64 12.06
N LYS A 217 -14.06 0.64 11.17
CA LYS A 217 -13.91 0.95 9.75
C LYS A 217 -15.16 1.63 9.20
N CYS A 218 -14.98 2.41 8.14
CA CYS A 218 -16.02 2.98 7.30
C CYS A 218 -15.96 2.28 5.94
N GLU A 219 -16.89 1.39 5.67
CA GLU A 219 -16.92 0.65 4.40
C GLU A 219 -17.30 1.59 3.24
N SER A 220 -16.86 1.28 2.02
CA SER A 220 -17.46 1.92 0.85
C SER A 220 -18.84 1.33 0.59
N ALA A 221 -19.66 2.01 -0.22
CA ALA A 221 -20.96 1.49 -0.63
C ALA A 221 -20.82 0.16 -1.39
N CYS A 222 -19.77 -0.01 -2.21
CA CYS A 222 -19.48 -1.27 -2.87
C CYS A 222 -19.19 -2.38 -1.86
N THR A 223 -18.23 -2.18 -0.96
CA THR A 223 -17.88 -3.18 0.06
C THR A 223 -19.08 -3.55 0.94
N LYS A 224 -19.93 -2.57 1.26
CA LYS A 224 -21.08 -2.78 2.13
C LYS A 224 -22.20 -3.59 1.48
N THR A 225 -22.47 -3.34 0.20
CA THR A 225 -23.71 -3.80 -0.45
C THR A 225 -23.49 -4.78 -1.59
N GLY A 226 -22.29 -4.81 -2.18
CA GLY A 226 -22.02 -5.54 -3.42
C GLY A 226 -22.82 -5.04 -4.63
N ASN A 227 -23.52 -3.90 -4.52
CA ASN A 227 -24.37 -3.40 -5.58
C ASN A 227 -23.53 -3.05 -6.82
N PRO A 228 -23.83 -3.59 -8.02
CA PRO A 228 -23.08 -3.32 -9.23
C PRO A 228 -22.93 -1.84 -9.58
N ALA A 229 -23.91 -1.00 -9.24
CA ALA A 229 -23.85 0.45 -9.46
C ALA A 229 -22.85 1.17 -8.55
N PHE A 230 -22.53 0.61 -7.38
CA PHE A 230 -21.48 1.14 -6.49
C PHE A 230 -20.13 0.47 -6.74
N CYS A 231 -20.12 -0.76 -7.25
CA CYS A 231 -18.92 -1.52 -7.55
C CYS A 231 -18.40 -1.32 -8.97
N CYS A 232 -19.14 -0.59 -9.81
CA CYS A 232 -18.84 -0.40 -11.23
C CYS A 232 -18.62 -1.72 -11.99
N THR A 233 -19.55 -2.65 -11.83
CA THR A 233 -19.49 -3.97 -12.48
C THR A 233 -20.71 -4.21 -13.37
N GLY A 234 -20.62 -5.22 -14.25
CA GLY A 234 -21.72 -5.56 -15.17
C GLY A 234 -22.06 -4.39 -16.09
N TYR A 235 -23.33 -3.96 -16.10
CA TYR A 235 -23.78 -2.80 -16.89
C TYR A 235 -23.09 -1.49 -16.50
N HIS A 236 -22.58 -1.40 -15.26
CA HIS A 236 -21.89 -0.23 -14.71
C HIS A 236 -20.36 -0.28 -14.91
N ASN A 237 -19.86 -1.07 -15.86
CA ASN A 237 -18.41 -1.25 -16.08
C ASN A 237 -17.75 -0.18 -16.98
N ARG A 238 -18.36 1.00 -17.09
CA ARG A 238 -17.81 2.15 -17.82
C ARG A 238 -18.19 3.47 -17.13
N PRO A 239 -17.42 4.55 -17.33
CA PRO A 239 -17.65 5.82 -16.65
C PRO A 239 -19.07 6.36 -16.83
N GLU A 240 -19.66 6.20 -18.03
CA GLU A 240 -20.97 6.75 -18.36
C GLU A 240 -22.10 6.06 -17.59
N THR A 241 -21.92 4.78 -17.23
CA THR A 241 -22.92 3.99 -16.51
C THR A 241 -22.61 3.84 -15.03
N CYS A 242 -21.45 4.29 -14.55
CA CYS A 242 -21.10 4.31 -13.12
C CYS A 242 -20.69 5.73 -12.69
N PRO A 243 -21.64 6.65 -12.48
CA PRO A 243 -21.32 7.99 -11.99
C PRO A 243 -21.02 7.98 -10.48
N PRO A 244 -20.23 8.96 -9.97
CA PRO A 244 -19.99 9.10 -8.54
C PRO A 244 -21.28 9.25 -7.73
N SER A 245 -21.41 8.43 -6.68
CA SER A 245 -22.55 8.44 -5.75
C SER A 245 -22.33 9.42 -4.58
N ASN A 246 -23.37 9.67 -3.78
CA ASN A 246 -23.22 10.43 -2.53
C ASN A 246 -22.21 9.77 -1.56
N PHE A 247 -22.05 8.44 -1.63
CA PHE A 247 -21.09 7.73 -0.79
C PHE A 247 -19.65 7.92 -1.24
N SER A 248 -19.36 7.86 -2.55
CA SER A 248 -17.99 8.13 -3.02
C SER A 248 -17.62 9.61 -2.84
N ARG A 249 -18.55 10.54 -3.11
CA ARG A 249 -18.36 11.98 -2.85
C ARG A 249 -18.03 12.26 -1.38
N PHE A 250 -18.67 11.57 -0.43
CA PHE A 250 -18.32 11.70 0.99
C PHE A 250 -16.82 11.50 1.26
N PHE A 251 -16.20 10.48 0.66
CA PHE A 251 -14.78 10.22 0.78
C PHE A 251 -13.96 11.26 0.00
N LYS A 252 -14.35 11.59 -1.24
CA LYS A 252 -13.62 12.53 -2.10
C LYS A 252 -13.52 13.93 -1.49
N ASP A 253 -14.62 14.45 -0.96
CA ASP A 253 -14.70 15.78 -0.35
C ASP A 253 -13.79 15.93 0.87
N ARG A 254 -13.42 14.81 1.50
CA ARG A 254 -12.58 14.79 2.70
C ARG A 254 -11.15 14.42 2.39
N CYS A 255 -10.89 13.62 1.37
CA CYS A 255 -9.59 13.13 0.96
C CYS A 255 -9.38 13.38 -0.54
N HIS A 256 -9.23 14.66 -0.92
CA HIS A 256 -9.24 15.11 -2.32
C HIS A 256 -8.22 14.41 -3.24
N ASP A 257 -7.07 14.03 -2.69
CA ASP A 257 -5.93 13.41 -3.40
C ASP A 257 -5.99 11.86 -3.41
N SER A 258 -7.12 11.29 -2.98
CA SER A 258 -7.35 9.85 -2.92
C SER A 258 -8.49 9.46 -3.86
N TYR A 259 -8.40 8.25 -4.43
CA TYR A 259 -9.47 7.68 -5.24
C TYR A 259 -10.63 7.27 -4.35
N SER A 260 -11.84 7.73 -4.65
CA SER A 260 -13.06 7.29 -3.96
C SER A 260 -14.01 6.47 -4.83
N HIS A 261 -13.73 6.44 -6.13
CA HIS A 261 -14.55 5.85 -7.17
C HIS A 261 -13.67 5.30 -8.30
N PHE A 262 -14.15 4.26 -9.01
CA PHE A 262 -13.36 3.48 -9.97
C PHE A 262 -12.95 4.23 -11.22
N TYR A 263 -13.77 5.19 -11.66
CA TYR A 263 -13.54 6.00 -12.87
C TYR A 263 -13.23 7.46 -12.55
N GLU A 264 -12.43 7.70 -11.50
CA GLU A 264 -11.86 9.05 -11.29
C GLU A 264 -10.62 9.24 -12.17
N ASP A 265 -10.46 10.46 -12.67
CA ASP A 265 -9.27 10.92 -13.39
C ASP A 265 -8.15 11.34 -12.42
#